data_AF-A0A1I4QKY5-F1
#
_entry.id   AF-A0A1I4QKY5-F1
#
_cell.length_a   1.000
_cell.length_b   1.000
_cell.length_c   1.000
_cell.angle_alpha   90.00
_cell.angle_beta   90.00
_cell.angle_gamma   90.00
#
_symmetry.space_group_name_H-M   'P 1'
#
loop_
_entity.id
_entity.type
_entity.pdbx_description
1 polymer ?
#
loop_
_entity_poly.entity_id
_entity_poly.type
_entity_poly.pdbx_seq_one_letter_code
_entity_poly.pdbx_strand_id
1 'polypeptide(L)' 'MGSLSIWHWLVVLAVVVLLFGSAKLPQLARSVGQSARVLKAEARGMKADEEAAKQPGDKPHQD' A
#
# COMPACT_ATOMS: atom_id res chain seq x y z
N MET A 1 -22.74 -0.24 -23.58
CA MET A 1 -21.46 0.51 -23.47
C MET A 1 -20.68 -0.05 -22.28
N GLY A 2 -19.79 -1.03 -22.48
CA GLY A 2 -19.17 -1.69 -21.31
C GLY A 2 -18.09 -2.74 -21.59
N SER A 3 -17.64 -2.92 -22.83
CA SER A 3 -16.73 -4.02 -23.20
C SER A 3 -15.37 -3.55 -23.75
N LEU A 4 -15.09 -2.25 -23.83
CA LEU A 4 -13.81 -1.73 -24.32
C LEU A 4 -12.72 -1.62 -23.24
N SER A 5 -13.07 -1.79 -21.96
CA SER A 5 -12.15 -1.39 -20.88
C SER A 5 -11.03 -2.41 -20.63
N ILE A 6 -11.36 -3.71 -20.52
CA ILE A 6 -10.37 -4.74 -20.14
C ILE A 6 -9.34 -4.98 -21.25
N TRP A 7 -9.78 -5.01 -22.52
CA TRP A 7 -8.86 -5.20 -23.66
C TRP A 7 -7.89 -4.01 -23.78
N HIS A 8 -8.38 -2.78 -23.59
CA HIS A 8 -7.52 -1.60 -23.64
C HIS A 8 -6.44 -1.62 -22.55
N TRP A 9 -6.80 -2.01 -21.33
CA TRP A 9 -5.84 -2.18 -20.23
C TRP A 9 -4.79 -3.25 -20.51
N LEU A 10 -5.15 -4.35 -21.19
CA LEU A 10 -4.18 -5.37 -21.61
C LEU A 10 -3.17 -4.82 -22.64
N VAL A 11 -3.62 -4.01 -23.61
CA VAL A 11 -2.71 -3.35 -24.57
C VAL A 11 -1.75 -2.42 -23.87
N VAL A 12 -2.26 -1.59 -22.96
CA VAL A 12 -1.42 -0.65 -22.21
C VAL A 12 -0.40 -1.41 -21.37
N LEU A 13 -0.82 -2.48 -20.68
CA LEU A 13 0.09 -3.32 -19.90
C LEU A 13 1.17 -3.95 -20.79
N ALA A 14 0.78 -4.46 -21.97
CA ALA A 14 1.72 -5.03 -22.93
C ALA A 14 2.74 -4.00 -23.41
N VAL A 15 2.32 -2.77 -23.71
CA VAL A 15 3.21 -1.66 -24.11
C VAL A 15 4.17 -1.27 -22.98
N VAL A 16 3.69 -1.19 -21.74
CA VAL A 16 4.52 -0.91 -20.57
C VAL A 16 5.57 -2.00 -20.36
N VAL A 17 5.18 -3.29 -20.48
CA VAL A 17 6.11 -4.42 -20.39
C VAL A 17 7.12 -4.40 -21.54
N LEU A 18 6.74 -3.97 -22.74
CA LEU A 18 7.64 -3.89 -23.88
C LEU A 18 8.68 -2.77 -23.74
N LEU A 19 8.26 -1.60 -23.20
CA LEU A 19 9.15 -0.45 -22.97
C LEU A 19 10.11 -0.67 -21.79
N PHE A 20 9.60 -1.20 -20.67
CA PHE A 20 10.40 -1.40 -19.46
C PHE A 20 11.10 -2.76 -19.44
N GLY A 21 10.57 -3.75 -20.14
CA GLY A 21 11.02 -5.14 -20.09
C GLY A 21 10.47 -5.91 -18.87
N SER A 22 10.35 -7.23 -19.02
CA SER A 22 9.83 -8.13 -17.99
C SER A 22 10.72 -8.20 -16.73
N ALA A 23 12.00 -7.86 -16.83
CA ALA A 23 12.93 -7.87 -15.70
C ALA A 23 12.90 -6.57 -14.87
N LYS A 24 12.61 -5.41 -15.47
CA LYS A 24 12.66 -4.12 -14.77
C LYS A 24 11.38 -3.82 -14.00
N LEU A 25 10.22 -4.18 -14.52
CA LEU A 25 8.93 -4.03 -13.80
C LEU A 25 8.93 -4.69 -12.41
N PRO A 26 9.29 -5.97 -12.24
CA PRO A 26 9.31 -6.61 -10.93
C PRO A 26 10.42 -6.05 -10.02
N GLN A 27 11.55 -5.63 -10.60
CA GLN A 27 12.64 -5.01 -9.85
C GLN A 27 12.21 -3.67 -9.23
N LEU A 28 11.54 -2.82 -10.02
CA LEU A 28 10.98 -1.54 -9.56
C LEU A 28 9.82 -1.74 -8.59
N ALA A 29 8.92 -2.68 -8.86
CA ALA A 29 7.83 -3.01 -7.95
C ALA A 29 8.35 -3.49 -6.58
N ARG A 30 9.46 -4.25 -6.57
CA ARG A 30 10.06 -4.74 -5.33
C ARG A 30 10.73 -3.62 -4.52
N SER A 31 11.44 -2.68 -5.16
CA SER A 31 12.07 -1.55 -4.47
C SER A 31 11.04 -0.56 -3.92
N VAL A 32 10.01 -0.24 -4.70
CA VAL A 32 8.88 0.59 -4.26
C VAL A 32 8.09 -0.12 -3.16
N GLY A 33 7.86 -1.43 -3.30
CA GLY A 33 7.16 -2.24 -2.31
C GLY A 33 7.89 -2.33 -0.97
N GLN A 34 9.22 -2.42 -0.96
CA GLN A 34 10.02 -2.38 0.27
C GLN A 34 9.90 -1.01 0.96
N SER A 35 10.01 0.09 0.21
CA SER A 35 9.85 1.44 0.74
C SER A 35 8.45 1.65 1.32
N ALA A 36 7.41 1.28 0.56
CA ALA A 36 6.02 1.37 1.00
C ALA A 36 5.73 0.49 2.23
N ARG A 37 6.39 -0.67 2.38
CA ARG A 37 6.25 -1.55 3.56
C ARG A 37 6.80 -0.89 4.81
N VAL A 38 7.97 -0.26 4.73
CA VAL A 38 8.58 0.46 5.86
C VAL A 38 7.67 1.62 6.27
N LEU A 39 7.27 2.47 5.32
CA LEU A 39 6.35 3.58 5.59
C LEU A 39 5.01 3.10 6.18
N LYS A 40 4.46 1.97 5.68
CA LYS A 40 3.23 1.38 6.21
C LYS A 40 3.38 0.82 7.62
N ALA A 41 4.55 0.27 7.96
CA ALA A 41 4.84 -0.23 9.30
C ALA A 41 4.96 0.93 10.30
N GLU A 42 5.68 1.99 9.94
CA GLU A 42 5.80 3.20 10.76
C GLU A 42 4.45 3.89 10.93
N ALA A 43 3.71 4.10 9.83
CA ALA A 43 2.38 4.71 9.88
C ALA A 43 1.37 3.88 10.71
N ARG A 44 1.51 2.55 10.75
CA ARG A 44 0.69 1.69 11.61
C ARG A 44 1.05 1.84 13.08
N GLY A 45 2.34 1.96 13.41
CA GLY A 45 2.78 2.22 14.78
C GLY A 45 2.21 3.53 15.33
N MET A 46 2.23 4.59 14.52
CA MET A 46 1.64 5.88 14.89
C MET A 46 0.12 5.79 15.09
N LYS A 47 -0.59 5.07 14.21
CA LYS A 47 -2.04 4.90 14.36
C LYS A 47 -2.41 4.06 15.58
N ALA A 48 -1.64 3.02 15.88
CA ALA A 48 -1.86 2.21 17.08
C ALA A 48 -1.61 3.00 18.37
N ASP A 49 -0.61 3.88 18.36
CA ASP A 49 -0.32 4.80 19.48
C ASP A 49 -1.40 5.88 19.64
N GLU A 50 -1.90 6.45 18.53
CA GLU A 50 -3.06 7.34 18.56
C GLU A 50 -4.33 6.65 19.09
N GLU A 51 -4.55 5.38 18.75
CA GLU A 51 -5.73 4.61 19.19
C GLU A 51 -5.61 4.19 20.66
N ALA A 52 -4.39 3.93 21.15
CA ALA A 52 -4.10 3.72 22.57
C ALA A 52 -4.21 5.02 23.38
N ALA A 53 -3.77 6.16 22.83
CA ALA A 53 -3.88 7.48 23.44
C ALA A 53 -5.33 8.01 23.46
N LYS A 54 -6.21 7.48 22.60
CA LYS A 54 -7.61 7.87 22.51
C LYS A 54 -8.54 7.03 23.39
N GLN A 55 -8.04 6.10 24.21
CA GLN A 55 -8.81 5.50 25.31
C GLN A 55 -8.74 6.41 26.53
N PRO A 56 -9.77 7.23 26.83
CA PRO A 56 -9.78 8.06 28.01
C PRO A 56 -10.25 7.19 29.18
N GLY A 57 -9.32 6.84 30.06
CA GLY A 57 -9.58 6.55 31.48
C GLY A 57 -10.64 5.50 31.80
N ASP A 58 -10.23 4.23 31.90
CA ASP A 58 -10.88 3.28 32.80
C ASP A 58 -10.03 3.15 34.06
N LYS A 59 -10.17 4.14 34.95
CA LYS A 59 -9.69 4.09 36.34
C LYS A 59 -10.86 4.41 37.27
N PRO A 60 -11.64 3.41 37.74
CA PRO A 60 -12.28 3.52 39.04
C PRO A 60 -11.21 3.13 40.08
N HIS A 61 -10.61 4.09 40.79
CA HIS A 61 -11.02 4.44 42.16
C HIS A 61 -11.59 3.23 42.92
N GLN A 62 -10.83 2.67 43.86
CA GLN A 62 -11.31 2.61 45.24
C GLN A 62 -10.18 2.31 46.22
N ASP A 63 -10.15 3.17 47.23
CA ASP A 63 -9.39 3.15 48.47
C ASP A 63 -9.95 2.14 49.49
#